data_AF-I8HXD2-F1
#
_entry.id   AF-I8HXD2-F1
#
_cell.length_a   1.000
_cell.length_b   1.000
_cell.length_c   1.000
_cell.angle_alpha   90.00
_cell.angle_beta   90.00
_cell.angle_gamma   90.00
#
_symmetry.space_group_name_H-M   'P 1'
#
loop_
_entity.id
_entity.type
_entity.pdbx_description
1 polymer ?
#
loop_
_entity_poly.entity_id
_entity_poly.type
_entity_poly.pdbx_seq_one_letter_code
_entity_poly.pdbx_strand_id
1 'polypeptide(L)'
;MTTLLLSDLHLPASASTLRQDFLRFLQGPARKARAVYLLGDVFEAWIGDEDGLAHYGDEIAALRALSEAGVRVFFQHGNRDFLVGERFAQASGASLLADPSVVEIEGRRTLLTHGDLLCTDDIGYQRWRRFSRNGVVQWLFMRIPGGLKRAIADRLRRGSKSAKTRKSMAIMDVNDTAVSACFLRHGVDRIIHGHTHRPDVHHELIDGRTCERIVLADWREHSREYLEVTREGWKRVDIAAS
;
A
#
# COMPACT_ATOMS: atom_id res chain seq x y z
N MET A 1 18.58 0.40 -14.26
CA MET A 1 17.62 -0.60 -13.73
C MET A 1 16.53 0.17 -13.00
N THR A 2 15.29 -0.32 -13.02
CA THR A 2 14.13 0.44 -12.55
C THR A 2 13.63 -0.06 -11.20
N THR A 3 13.00 0.83 -10.43
CA THR A 3 12.24 0.49 -9.23
C THR A 3 10.77 0.74 -9.50
N LEU A 4 9.91 -0.24 -9.21
CA LEU A 4 8.47 -0.13 -9.45
C LEU A 4 7.72 0.02 -8.13
N LEU A 5 6.71 0.89 -8.09
CA LEU A 5 5.88 1.11 -6.91
C LEU A 5 4.39 1.05 -7.28
N LEU A 6 3.60 0.35 -6.46
CA LEU A 6 2.15 0.23 -6.57
C LEU A 6 1.50 0.24 -5.19
N SER A 7 0.24 0.64 -5.10
CA SER A 7 -0.60 0.54 -3.89
C SER A 7 -2.06 0.45 -4.28
N ASP A 8 -2.93 0.16 -3.31
CA ASP A 8 -4.38 0.29 -3.50
C ASP A 8 -4.91 -0.56 -4.68
N LEU A 9 -4.42 -1.81 -4.78
CA LEU A 9 -4.89 -2.76 -5.77
C LEU A 9 -6.28 -3.32 -5.41
N HIS A 10 -6.57 -3.40 -4.09
CA HIS A 10 -7.82 -3.93 -3.54
C HIS A 10 -8.24 -5.26 -4.18
N LEU A 11 -7.30 -6.19 -4.32
CA LEU A 11 -7.56 -7.49 -4.94
C LEU A 11 -8.68 -8.21 -4.16
N PRO A 12 -9.80 -8.57 -4.81
CA PRO A 12 -10.88 -9.29 -4.14
C PRO A 12 -10.51 -10.77 -3.95
N ALA A 13 -11.10 -11.44 -2.97
CA ALA A 13 -10.88 -12.87 -2.76
C ALA A 13 -11.47 -13.75 -3.90
N SER A 14 -12.42 -13.24 -4.68
CA SER A 14 -12.97 -13.90 -5.87
C SER A 14 -12.08 -13.70 -7.09
N ALA A 15 -12.26 -14.53 -8.12
CA ALA A 15 -11.64 -14.27 -9.42
C ALA A 15 -12.04 -12.87 -9.93
N SER A 16 -11.08 -12.13 -10.49
CA SER A 16 -11.31 -10.79 -11.05
C SER A 16 -10.23 -10.43 -12.08
N THR A 17 -10.53 -9.45 -12.92
CA THR A 17 -9.57 -8.87 -13.86
C THR A 17 -8.41 -8.18 -13.14
N LEU A 18 -8.65 -7.60 -11.96
CA LEU A 18 -7.60 -7.01 -11.12
C LEU A 18 -6.53 -8.04 -10.73
N ARG A 19 -6.96 -9.24 -10.33
CA ARG A 19 -6.04 -10.33 -9.99
C ARG A 19 -5.24 -10.79 -11.20
N GLN A 20 -5.91 -10.99 -12.33
CA GLN A 20 -5.26 -11.37 -13.59
C GLN A 20 -4.21 -10.35 -14.00
N ASP A 21 -4.51 -9.05 -13.88
CA ASP A 21 -3.60 -7.97 -14.26
C ASP A 21 -2.41 -7.87 -13.31
N PHE A 22 -2.63 -8.15 -12.02
CA PHE A 22 -1.53 -8.23 -11.06
C PHE A 22 -0.60 -9.41 -11.36
N LEU A 23 -1.15 -10.58 -11.69
CA LEU A 23 -0.35 -11.74 -12.11
C LEU A 23 0.44 -11.43 -13.40
N ARG A 24 -0.20 -10.79 -14.39
CA ARG A 24 0.48 -10.34 -15.63
C ARG A 24 1.61 -9.36 -15.33
N PHE A 25 1.36 -8.39 -14.46
CA PHE A 25 2.38 -7.43 -14.01
C PHE A 25 3.59 -8.15 -13.38
N LEU A 26 3.34 -9.09 -12.45
CA LEU A 26 4.39 -9.85 -11.75
C LEU A 26 5.18 -10.77 -12.68
N GLN A 27 4.53 -11.35 -13.70
CA GLN A 27 5.16 -12.24 -14.67
C GLN A 27 5.87 -11.49 -15.80
N GLY A 28 5.50 -10.25 -16.08
CA GLY A 28 6.03 -9.42 -17.15
C GLY A 28 6.90 -8.26 -16.64
N PRO A 29 6.40 -7.01 -16.59
CA PRO A 29 7.19 -5.82 -16.26
C PRO A 29 8.01 -5.94 -14.97
N ALA A 30 7.44 -6.52 -13.91
CA ALA A 30 8.11 -6.64 -12.61
C ALA A 30 9.41 -7.44 -12.67
N ARG A 31 9.52 -8.43 -13.57
CA ARG A 31 10.72 -9.28 -13.71
C ARG A 31 11.95 -8.52 -14.22
N LYS A 32 11.75 -7.35 -14.82
CA LYS A 32 12.84 -6.49 -15.33
C LYS A 32 13.28 -5.44 -14.29
N ALA A 33 12.56 -5.34 -13.18
CA ALA A 33 12.83 -4.36 -12.14
C ALA A 33 13.92 -4.84 -11.18
N ARG A 34 14.60 -3.88 -10.55
CA ARG A 34 15.51 -4.15 -9.42
C ARG A 34 14.74 -4.39 -8.12
N ALA A 35 13.61 -3.71 -7.96
CA ALA A 35 12.75 -3.81 -6.79
C ALA A 35 11.30 -3.46 -7.13
N VAL A 36 10.38 -4.08 -6.40
CA VAL A 36 8.95 -3.77 -6.40
C VAL A 36 8.53 -3.42 -4.99
N TYR A 37 7.92 -2.25 -4.81
CA TYR A 37 7.33 -1.81 -3.54
C TYR A 37 5.80 -1.83 -3.63
N LEU A 38 5.18 -2.57 -2.74
CA LEU A 38 3.73 -2.63 -2.55
C LEU A 38 3.36 -1.79 -1.32
N LEU A 39 2.88 -0.56 -1.54
CA LEU A 39 2.65 0.44 -0.47
C LEU A 39 1.25 0.37 0.15
N GLY A 40 0.81 -0.85 0.49
CA GLY A 40 -0.42 -1.11 1.23
C GLY A 40 -1.69 -1.18 0.37
N ASP A 41 -2.73 -1.76 0.97
CA ASP A 41 -4.03 -2.01 0.35
C ASP A 41 -3.91 -2.82 -0.96
N VAL A 42 -3.00 -3.80 -0.97
CA VAL A 42 -2.89 -4.78 -2.07
C VAL A 42 -4.13 -5.67 -2.08
N PHE A 43 -4.55 -6.14 -0.90
CA PHE A 43 -5.71 -7.02 -0.75
C PHE A 43 -6.91 -6.23 -0.22
N GLU A 44 -8.12 -6.51 -0.72
CA GLU A 44 -9.35 -5.84 -0.25
C GLU A 44 -9.61 -6.08 1.24
N ALA A 45 -9.14 -7.21 1.77
CA ALA A 45 -9.12 -7.51 3.20
C ALA A 45 -8.09 -8.60 3.53
N TRP A 46 -7.40 -8.45 4.67
CA TRP A 46 -6.58 -9.50 5.28
C TRP A 46 -6.93 -9.65 6.75
N ILE A 47 -7.50 -10.79 7.15
CA ILE A 47 -7.87 -11.06 8.55
C ILE A 47 -6.86 -11.95 9.30
N GLY A 48 -5.70 -12.18 8.67
CA GLY A 48 -4.61 -13.00 9.17
C GLY A 48 -4.10 -13.95 8.10
N ASP A 49 -2.84 -14.37 8.22
CA ASP A 49 -2.13 -15.07 7.14
C ASP A 49 -2.77 -16.39 6.73
N GLU A 50 -3.38 -17.13 7.66
CA GLU A 50 -4.05 -18.40 7.34
C GLU A 50 -5.18 -18.21 6.30
N ASP A 51 -6.00 -17.17 6.49
CA ASP A 51 -7.12 -16.85 5.59
C ASP A 51 -6.61 -16.22 4.29
N GLY A 52 -5.66 -15.30 4.38
CA GLY A 52 -5.07 -14.64 3.22
C GLY A 52 -4.31 -15.59 2.29
N LEU A 53 -3.51 -16.51 2.84
CA LEU A 53 -2.80 -17.53 2.06
C LEU A 53 -3.77 -18.47 1.32
N ALA A 54 -4.93 -18.78 1.91
CA ALA A 54 -5.94 -19.60 1.27
C ALA A 54 -6.65 -18.88 0.11
N HIS A 55 -6.85 -17.56 0.20
CA HIS A 55 -7.57 -16.77 -0.81
C HIS A 55 -6.70 -16.23 -1.94
N TYR A 56 -5.44 -15.91 -1.65
CA TYR A 56 -4.51 -15.24 -2.57
C TYR A 56 -3.29 -16.09 -2.93
N GLY A 57 -3.46 -17.42 -2.94
CA GLY A 57 -2.37 -18.36 -3.19
C GLY A 57 -1.62 -18.11 -4.51
N ASP A 58 -2.34 -17.80 -5.59
CA ASP A 58 -1.75 -17.54 -6.90
C ASP A 58 -0.87 -16.28 -6.90
N GLU A 59 -1.35 -15.20 -6.28
CA GLU A 59 -0.61 -13.94 -6.15
C GLU A 59 0.64 -14.13 -5.29
N ILE A 60 0.52 -14.87 -4.20
CA ILE A 60 1.63 -15.15 -3.28
C ILE A 60 2.69 -16.01 -3.97
N ALA A 61 2.28 -17.03 -4.74
CA ALA A 61 3.18 -17.83 -5.55
C ALA A 61 3.86 -17.01 -6.65
N ALA A 62 3.15 -16.08 -7.29
CA ALA A 62 3.73 -15.17 -8.29
C ALA A 62 4.75 -14.20 -7.67
N LEU A 63 4.47 -13.65 -6.48
CA LEU A 63 5.43 -12.85 -5.71
C LEU A 63 6.67 -13.66 -5.32
N ARG A 64 6.47 -14.92 -4.91
CA ARG A 64 7.57 -15.84 -4.63
C ARG A 64 8.47 -16.06 -5.83
N ALA A 65 7.89 -16.39 -6.98
CA ALA A 65 8.62 -16.58 -8.22
C ALA A 65 9.38 -15.31 -8.65
N LEU A 66 8.81 -14.13 -8.40
CA LEU A 66 9.46 -12.84 -8.65
C LEU A 66 10.68 -12.64 -7.73
N SER A 67 10.54 -12.92 -6.43
CA SER A 67 11.62 -12.85 -5.44
C SER A 67 12.75 -13.83 -5.77
N GLU A 68 12.42 -15.07 -6.13
CA GLU A 68 13.38 -16.10 -6.56
C GLU A 68 14.11 -15.75 -7.87
N ALA A 69 13.48 -14.95 -8.74
CA ALA A 69 14.14 -14.40 -9.93
C ALA A 69 15.13 -13.26 -9.61
N GLY A 70 15.32 -12.91 -8.33
CA GLY A 70 16.27 -11.90 -7.86
C GLY A 70 15.71 -10.49 -7.74
N VAL A 71 14.40 -10.30 -7.97
CA VAL A 71 13.75 -8.99 -7.79
C VAL A 71 13.41 -8.79 -6.32
N ARG A 72 13.84 -7.68 -5.73
CA ARG A 72 13.53 -7.40 -4.31
C ARG A 72 12.08 -6.96 -4.18
N VAL A 73 11.27 -7.73 -3.46
CA VAL A 73 9.87 -7.40 -3.20
C VAL A 73 9.74 -6.85 -1.79
N PHE A 74 9.13 -5.68 -1.66
CA PHE A 74 8.84 -5.04 -0.39
C PHE A 74 7.33 -4.85 -0.23
N PHE A 75 6.81 -5.17 0.95
CA PHE A 75 5.41 -5.02 1.28
C PHE A 75 5.25 -4.12 2.49
N GLN A 76 4.50 -3.03 2.35
CA GLN A 76 4.15 -2.16 3.45
C GLN A 76 2.65 -2.30 3.74
N HIS A 77 2.26 -2.28 5.00
CA HIS A 77 0.85 -2.42 5.39
C HIS A 77 0.01 -1.22 4.97
N GLY A 78 -1.17 -1.48 4.41
CA GLY A 78 -2.24 -0.52 4.27
C GLY A 78 -3.26 -0.60 5.40
N ASN A 79 -4.43 0.01 5.20
CA ASN A 79 -5.53 -0.04 6.16
C ASN A 79 -6.44 -1.27 6.01
N ARG A 80 -6.38 -1.97 4.87
CA ARG A 80 -7.13 -3.21 4.59
C ARG A 80 -6.38 -4.47 4.98
N ASP A 81 -5.06 -4.42 4.87
CA ASP A 81 -4.17 -5.56 4.94
C ASP A 81 -3.09 -5.42 6.04
N PHE A 82 -3.34 -4.58 7.06
CA PHE A 82 -2.46 -4.37 8.22
C PHE A 82 -2.22 -5.61 9.11
N LEU A 83 -2.90 -6.73 8.84
CA LEU A 83 -2.71 -8.00 9.53
C LEU A 83 -1.84 -8.99 8.73
N VAL A 84 -1.32 -8.57 7.57
CA VAL A 84 -0.30 -9.33 6.83
C VAL A 84 0.90 -9.55 7.74
N GLY A 85 1.33 -10.79 7.90
CA GLY A 85 2.36 -11.18 8.84
C GLY A 85 3.50 -11.97 8.22
N GLU A 86 4.29 -12.59 9.10
CA GLU A 86 5.51 -13.30 8.74
C GLU A 86 5.27 -14.53 7.86
N ARG A 87 4.10 -15.18 7.94
CA ARG A 87 3.82 -16.36 7.09
C ARG A 87 3.60 -15.92 5.65
N PHE A 88 2.96 -14.77 5.43
CA PHE A 88 2.91 -14.14 4.11
C PHE A 88 4.30 -13.76 3.61
N ALA A 89 5.13 -13.11 4.43
CA ALA A 89 6.48 -12.71 4.06
C ALA A 89 7.33 -13.91 3.63
N GLN A 90 7.29 -15.00 4.40
CA GLN A 90 7.98 -16.25 4.08
C GLN A 90 7.46 -16.89 2.79
N ALA A 91 6.14 -16.99 2.63
CA ALA A 91 5.51 -17.62 1.47
C ALA A 91 5.74 -16.84 0.17
N SER A 92 5.69 -15.51 0.23
CA SER A 92 5.88 -14.62 -0.92
C SER A 92 7.34 -14.26 -1.20
N GLY A 93 8.25 -14.47 -0.24
CA GLY A 93 9.62 -13.96 -0.32
C GLY A 93 9.73 -12.44 -0.27
N ALA A 94 8.68 -11.74 0.17
CA ALA A 94 8.67 -10.29 0.33
C ALA A 94 9.21 -9.87 1.70
N SER A 95 9.89 -8.73 1.75
CA SER A 95 10.31 -8.09 3.00
C SER A 95 9.23 -7.12 3.49
N LEU A 96 8.78 -7.29 4.73
CA LEU A 96 7.84 -6.36 5.35
C LEU A 96 8.54 -5.03 5.69
N LEU A 97 7.95 -3.92 5.26
CA LEU A 97 8.39 -2.56 5.58
C LEU A 97 7.49 -1.93 6.63
N ALA A 98 8.10 -1.17 7.53
CA ALA A 98 7.37 -0.34 8.47
C ALA A 98 6.68 0.84 7.76
N ASP A 99 5.57 1.32 8.31
CA ASP A 99 4.90 2.53 7.86
C ASP A 99 5.03 3.65 8.90
N PRO A 100 5.80 4.72 8.64
CA PRO A 100 6.54 5.02 7.41
C PRO A 100 7.95 4.40 7.39
N SER A 101 8.56 4.32 6.20
CA SER A 101 9.96 3.90 5.99
C SER A 101 10.72 4.88 5.09
N VAL A 102 11.97 5.21 5.44
CA VAL A 102 12.86 5.98 4.56
C VAL A 102 13.81 5.02 3.84
N VAL A 103 13.79 5.05 2.52
CA VAL A 103 14.62 4.19 1.66
C VAL A 103 15.33 5.01 0.60
N GLU A 104 16.37 4.45 0.00
CA GLU A 104 17.01 5.04 -1.17
C GLU A 104 16.44 4.42 -2.45
N ILE A 105 15.79 5.24 -3.27
CA ILE A 105 15.26 4.83 -4.58
C ILE A 105 16.05 5.58 -5.65
N GLU A 106 16.81 4.82 -6.43
CA GLU A 106 17.60 5.35 -7.55
C GLU A 106 18.50 6.55 -7.18
N GLY A 107 19.09 6.51 -5.97
CA GLY A 107 20.00 7.56 -5.46
C GLY A 107 19.30 8.70 -4.72
N ARG A 108 17.97 8.67 -4.57
CA ARG A 108 17.19 9.69 -3.85
C ARG A 108 16.56 9.13 -2.58
N ARG A 109 16.81 9.80 -1.45
CA ARG A 109 16.17 9.47 -0.16
C ARG A 109 14.67 9.75 -0.24
N THR A 110 13.89 8.69 -0.17
CA THR A 110 12.45 8.73 -0.38
C THR A 110 11.75 8.16 0.85
N LEU A 111 10.78 8.90 1.38
CA LEU A 111 9.88 8.38 2.40
C LEU A 111 8.71 7.65 1.73
N LEU A 112 8.52 6.41 2.14
CA LEU A 112 7.40 5.56 1.77
C LEU A 112 6.43 5.50 2.93
N THR A 113 5.15 5.68 2.63
CA THR A 113 4.04 5.50 3.57
C THR A 113 2.83 5.01 2.79
N HIS A 114 1.89 4.32 3.46
CA HIS A 114 0.63 4.01 2.79
C HIS A 114 -0.15 5.31 2.53
N GLY A 115 -0.02 6.30 3.43
CA GLY A 115 -0.62 7.64 3.30
C GLY A 115 -1.72 7.91 4.32
N ASP A 116 -2.33 6.86 4.89
CA ASP A 116 -3.37 6.97 5.91
C ASP A 116 -2.87 7.66 7.20
N LEU A 117 -1.56 7.63 7.46
CA LEU A 117 -0.90 8.42 8.52
C LEU A 117 -1.04 9.93 8.35
N LEU A 118 -1.09 10.40 7.11
CA LEU A 118 -1.08 11.82 6.76
C LEU A 118 -2.49 12.44 6.82
N CYS A 119 -3.54 11.61 6.87
CA CYS A 119 -4.94 12.03 6.99
C CYS A 119 -5.30 12.38 8.45
N THR A 120 -4.61 13.36 9.04
CA THR A 120 -4.74 13.68 10.47
C THR A 120 -6.06 14.33 10.86
N ASP A 121 -6.79 14.91 9.90
CA ASP A 121 -8.09 15.52 10.13
C ASP A 121 -9.21 14.49 10.34
N ASP A 122 -9.02 13.25 9.87
CA ASP A 122 -9.91 12.13 10.20
C ASP A 122 -9.58 11.54 11.58
N ILE A 123 -9.88 12.30 12.63
CA ILE A 123 -9.61 11.93 14.03
C ILE A 123 -10.20 10.55 14.38
N GLY A 124 -11.40 10.25 13.87
CA GLY A 124 -12.07 8.97 14.09
C GLY A 124 -11.28 7.80 13.48
N TYR A 125 -10.80 7.98 12.25
CA TYR A 125 -9.92 7.02 11.60
C TYR A 125 -8.58 6.89 12.32
N GLN A 126 -7.95 8.00 12.73
CA GLN A 126 -6.66 7.94 13.42
C GLN A 126 -6.73 7.22 14.78
N ARG A 127 -7.86 7.35 15.50
CA ARG A 127 -8.14 6.56 16.70
C ARG A 127 -8.28 5.07 16.38
N TRP A 128 -9.04 4.74 15.33
CA TRP A 128 -9.17 3.35 14.86
C TRP A 128 -7.82 2.76 14.47
N ARG A 129 -7.03 3.48 13.66
CA ARG A 129 -5.68 3.09 13.23
C ARG A 129 -4.78 2.79 14.42
N ARG A 130 -4.79 3.64 15.45
CA ARG A 130 -4.02 3.39 16.69
C ARG A 130 -4.47 2.14 17.43
N PHE A 131 -5.78 1.89 17.47
CA PHE A 131 -6.35 0.70 18.09
C PHE A 131 -6.04 -0.58 17.30
N SER A 132 -6.29 -0.59 16.00
CA SER A 132 -6.15 -1.78 15.14
C SER A 132 -4.69 -2.19 14.91
N ARG A 133 -3.75 -1.24 14.99
CA ARG A 133 -2.30 -1.49 14.91
C ARG A 133 -1.65 -1.77 16.26
N ASN A 134 -2.42 -1.84 17.35
CA ASN A 134 -1.87 -2.23 18.66
C ASN A 134 -1.59 -3.74 18.69
N GLY A 135 -0.36 -4.12 19.05
CA GLY A 135 0.06 -5.53 19.05
C GLY A 135 -0.76 -6.44 19.97
N VAL A 136 -1.25 -5.95 21.12
CA VAL A 136 -2.13 -6.72 22.01
C VAL A 136 -3.50 -6.92 21.38
N VAL A 137 -4.05 -5.89 20.73
CA VAL A 137 -5.33 -5.98 20.01
C VAL A 137 -5.22 -6.99 18.86
N GLN A 138 -4.14 -6.94 18.07
CA GLN A 138 -3.91 -7.91 17.00
C GLN A 138 -3.72 -9.32 17.55
N TRP A 139 -2.95 -9.48 18.63
CA TRP A 139 -2.74 -10.78 19.29
C TRP A 139 -4.04 -11.41 19.81
N LEU A 140 -4.94 -10.59 20.39
CA LEU A 140 -6.27 -11.03 20.81
C LEU A 140 -7.13 -11.38 19.59
N PHE A 141 -7.14 -10.52 18.58
CA PHE A 141 -7.89 -10.75 17.35
C PHE A 141 -7.47 -12.06 16.66
N MET A 142 -6.18 -12.39 16.66
CA MET A 142 -5.65 -13.62 16.06
C MET A 142 -6.16 -14.90 16.75
N ARG A 143 -6.66 -14.84 17.99
CA ARG A 143 -7.23 -15.97 18.74
C ARG A 143 -8.72 -16.19 18.51
N ILE A 144 -9.38 -15.27 17.80
CA ILE A 144 -10.79 -15.39 17.48
C ILE A 144 -10.97 -16.50 16.41
N PRO A 145 -12.01 -17.36 16.50
CA PRO A 145 -12.33 -18.33 15.45
C PRO A 145 -12.56 -17.66 14.09
N GLY A 146 -12.12 -18.31 13.00
CA GLY A 146 -12.13 -17.73 11.65
C GLY A 146 -13.49 -17.20 11.18
N GLY A 147 -14.58 -17.91 11.47
CA GLY A 147 -15.94 -17.46 11.13
C GLY A 147 -16.32 -16.13 11.81
N LEU A 148 -15.92 -15.95 13.07
CA LEU A 148 -16.17 -14.72 13.81
C LEU A 148 -15.25 -13.58 13.36
N LYS A 149 -13.98 -13.85 13.03
CA LYS A 149 -13.07 -12.86 12.41
C LYS A 149 -13.69 -12.27 11.14
N ARG A 150 -14.19 -13.13 10.24
CA ARG A 150 -14.85 -12.70 9.00
C ARG A 150 -16.08 -11.83 9.28
N ALA A 151 -16.95 -12.25 10.20
CA ALA A 151 -18.12 -11.47 10.58
C ALA A 151 -17.76 -10.07 11.14
N ILE A 152 -16.71 -9.97 11.95
CA ILE A 152 -16.20 -8.69 12.48
C ILE A 152 -15.67 -7.82 11.35
N ALA A 153 -14.80 -8.36 10.49
CA ALA A 153 -14.22 -7.63 9.36
C ALA A 153 -15.29 -7.10 8.42
N ASP A 154 -16.29 -7.92 8.10
CA ASP A 154 -17.42 -7.53 7.27
C ASP A 154 -18.27 -6.40 7.90
N ARG A 155 -18.50 -6.47 9.21
CA ARG A 155 -19.21 -5.40 9.94
C ARG A 155 -18.44 -4.09 9.93
N LEU A 156 -17.13 -4.14 10.22
CA LEU A 156 -16.26 -2.97 10.18
C LEU A 156 -16.22 -2.34 8.78
N ARG A 157 -16.16 -3.18 7.74
CA ARG A 157 -16.19 -2.72 6.34
C ARG A 157 -17.50 -2.01 6.00
N ARG A 158 -18.65 -2.58 6.36
CA ARG A 158 -19.96 -1.93 6.15
C ARG A 158 -20.06 -0.59 6.89
N GLY A 159 -19.59 -0.55 8.14
CA GLY A 159 -19.54 0.69 8.94
C GLY A 159 -18.63 1.76 8.33
N SER A 160 -17.44 1.37 7.86
CA SER A 160 -16.49 2.29 7.20
C SER A 160 -17.06 2.85 5.91
N LYS A 161 -17.67 2.02 5.05
CA LYS A 161 -18.36 2.49 3.83
C LYS A 161 -19.44 3.53 4.16
N SER A 162 -20.27 3.27 5.18
CA SER A 162 -21.31 4.23 5.60
C SER A 162 -20.75 5.51 6.25
N ALA A 163 -19.58 5.45 6.88
CA ALA A 163 -18.94 6.64 7.45
C ALA A 163 -18.30 7.50 6.34
N LYS A 164 -17.67 6.88 5.34
CA LYS A 164 -17.07 7.59 4.20
C LYS A 164 -18.10 8.39 3.40
N THR A 165 -19.33 7.90 3.24
CA THR A 165 -20.40 8.65 2.54
C THR A 165 -20.87 9.90 3.29
N ARG A 166 -20.56 10.03 4.59
CA ARG A 166 -20.95 11.17 5.43
C ARG A 166 -19.83 12.18 5.66
N LYS A 167 -18.57 11.83 5.33
CA LYS A 167 -17.42 12.71 5.52
C LYS A 167 -17.15 13.50 4.25
N SER A 168 -16.70 14.74 4.40
CA SER A 168 -16.25 15.51 3.25
C SER A 168 -14.98 14.91 2.67
N MET A 169 -14.83 15.04 1.35
CA MET A 169 -13.63 14.61 0.62
C MET A 169 -12.35 15.27 1.13
N ALA A 170 -12.44 16.49 1.70
CA ALA A 170 -11.30 17.21 2.27
C ALA A 170 -10.79 16.57 3.57
N ILE A 171 -11.67 16.08 4.44
CA ILE A 171 -11.29 15.45 5.72
C ILE A 171 -10.56 14.11 5.51
N MET A 172 -10.83 13.43 4.39
CA MET A 172 -10.24 12.14 4.06
C MET A 172 -8.95 12.24 3.25
N ASP A 173 -8.54 13.44 2.84
CA ASP A 173 -7.26 13.65 2.16
C ASP A 173 -6.12 13.82 3.17
N VAL A 174 -4.90 13.91 2.67
CA VAL A 174 -3.74 14.27 3.48
C VAL A 174 -3.90 15.69 4.05
N ASN A 175 -3.35 15.90 5.24
CA ASN A 175 -3.23 17.22 5.83
C ASN A 175 -1.86 17.84 5.46
N ASP A 176 -1.86 19.03 4.86
CA ASP A 176 -0.64 19.70 4.38
C ASP A 176 0.39 19.97 5.50
N THR A 177 -0.08 20.23 6.73
CA THR A 177 0.80 20.40 7.89
C THR A 177 1.47 19.08 8.26
N ALA A 178 0.73 17.97 8.22
CA ALA A 178 1.27 16.63 8.46
C ALA A 178 2.30 16.23 7.39
N VAL A 179 2.04 16.55 6.12
CA VAL A 179 2.99 16.34 5.00
C VAL A 179 4.27 17.14 5.22
N SER A 180 4.16 18.45 5.47
CA SER A 180 5.29 19.34 5.72
C SER A 180 6.14 18.87 6.91
N ALA A 181 5.49 18.49 8.01
CA ALA A 181 6.16 17.94 9.18
C ALA A 181 6.89 16.63 8.87
N CYS A 182 6.34 15.79 7.99
CA CYS A 182 6.97 14.54 7.55
C CYS A 182 8.27 14.80 6.78
N PHE A 183 8.26 15.72 5.82
CA PHE A 183 9.46 16.13 5.08
C PHE A 183 10.57 16.61 6.03
N LEU A 184 10.22 17.52 6.96
CA LEU A 184 11.16 18.07 7.93
C LEU A 184 11.71 17.00 8.88
N ARG A 185 10.82 16.20 9.49
CA ARG A 185 11.19 15.18 10.49
C ARG A 185 12.13 14.13 9.92
N HIS A 186 11.90 13.69 8.69
CA HIS A 186 12.68 12.61 8.08
C HIS A 186 13.85 13.11 7.23
N GLY A 187 13.93 14.42 6.98
CA GLY A 187 15.00 15.02 6.18
C GLY A 187 15.01 14.49 4.75
N VAL A 188 13.83 14.28 4.16
CA VAL A 188 13.65 13.81 2.78
C VAL A 188 13.12 14.94 1.91
N ASP A 189 13.29 14.82 0.60
CA ASP A 189 12.72 15.73 -0.40
C ASP A 189 11.68 15.04 -1.28
N ARG A 190 11.42 13.73 -1.04
CA ARG A 190 10.43 12.94 -1.77
C ARG A 190 9.61 12.09 -0.80
N ILE A 191 8.29 12.16 -0.94
CA ILE A 191 7.32 11.23 -0.34
C ILE A 191 6.58 10.51 -1.47
N ILE A 192 6.45 9.19 -1.37
CA ILE A 192 5.57 8.39 -2.23
C ILE A 192 4.56 7.66 -1.35
N HIS A 193 3.27 7.82 -1.65
CA HIS A 193 2.19 7.18 -0.89
C HIS A 193 0.97 6.84 -1.75
N GLY A 194 0.07 6.03 -1.21
CA GLY A 194 -1.23 5.69 -1.81
C GLY A 194 -2.39 6.26 -1.00
N HIS A 195 -3.35 5.40 -0.67
CA HIS A 195 -4.48 5.60 0.25
C HIS A 195 -5.58 6.56 -0.22
N THR A 196 -5.22 7.74 -0.73
CA THR A 196 -6.19 8.81 -1.01
C THR A 196 -6.96 8.61 -2.31
N HIS A 197 -6.49 7.71 -3.18
CA HIS A 197 -7.09 7.36 -4.49
C HIS A 197 -7.20 8.58 -5.41
N ARG A 198 -6.22 9.49 -5.28
CA ARG A 198 -6.07 10.75 -6.04
C ARG A 198 -4.66 10.82 -6.62
N PRO A 199 -4.37 10.06 -7.69
CA PRO A 199 -3.04 10.05 -8.29
C PRO A 199 -2.68 11.44 -8.80
N ASP A 200 -1.66 12.04 -8.20
CA ASP A 200 -1.17 13.37 -8.54
C ASP A 200 0.29 13.52 -8.09
N VAL A 201 0.89 14.66 -8.42
CA VAL A 201 2.23 15.06 -8.01
C VAL A 201 2.17 16.47 -7.48
N HIS A 202 2.52 16.63 -6.21
CA HIS A 202 2.54 17.92 -5.56
C HIS A 202 3.99 18.37 -5.37
N HIS A 203 4.26 19.61 -5.77
CA HIS A 203 5.54 20.27 -5.54
C HIS A 203 5.33 21.34 -4.47
N GLU A 204 6.01 21.19 -3.34
CA GLU A 204 5.83 22.03 -2.16
C GLU A 204 7.19 22.66 -1.79
N LEU A 205 7.19 23.92 -1.37
CA LEU A 205 8.40 24.59 -0.88
C LEU A 205 8.47 24.42 0.66
N ILE A 206 9.33 23.53 1.12
CA ILE A 206 9.50 23.22 2.54
C ILE A 206 10.89 23.65 2.98
N ASP A 207 10.96 24.67 3.84
CA ASP A 207 12.23 25.22 4.36
C ASP A 207 13.22 25.58 3.24
N GLY A 208 12.72 26.31 2.23
CA GLY A 208 13.50 26.75 1.07
C GLY A 208 13.89 25.64 0.06
N ARG A 209 13.45 24.39 0.29
CA ARG A 209 13.71 23.25 -0.61
C ARG A 209 12.45 22.84 -1.35
N THR A 210 12.57 22.56 -2.64
CA THR A 210 11.48 21.96 -3.42
C THR A 210 11.35 20.48 -3.04
N CYS A 211 10.23 20.13 -2.43
CA CYS A 211 9.87 18.78 -2.06
C CYS A 211 8.79 18.24 -2.99
N GLU A 212 8.85 16.93 -3.28
CA GLU A 212 7.96 16.25 -4.22
C GLU A 212 7.15 15.19 -3.47
N ARG A 213 5.82 15.26 -3.56
CA ARG A 213 4.91 14.25 -3.03
C ARG A 213 4.16 13.59 -4.18
N ILE A 214 4.40 12.30 -4.38
CA ILE A 214 3.78 11.50 -5.45
C ILE A 214 2.72 10.60 -4.84
N VAL A 215 1.49 10.72 -5.34
CA VAL A 215 0.37 9.87 -4.93
C VAL A 215 0.18 8.76 -5.96
N LEU A 216 0.27 7.50 -5.55
CA LEU A 216 0.02 6.34 -6.39
C LEU A 216 -1.47 6.21 -6.71
N ALA A 217 -1.79 5.69 -7.89
CA ALA A 217 -3.17 5.42 -8.26
C ALA A 217 -3.69 4.14 -7.61
N ASP A 218 -4.99 4.13 -7.34
CA ASP A 218 -5.71 2.91 -7.05
C ASP A 218 -6.07 2.15 -8.33
N TRP A 219 -6.14 0.83 -8.24
CA TRP A 219 -6.57 0.03 -9.38
C TRP A 219 -8.09 -0.06 -9.46
N ARG A 220 -8.61 0.26 -10.64
CA ARG A 220 -10.03 0.17 -10.99
C ARG A 220 -10.20 -0.71 -12.23
N GLU A 221 -11.44 -1.02 -12.56
CA GLU A 221 -11.77 -1.88 -13.71
C GLU A 221 -11.22 -1.35 -15.05
N HIS A 222 -11.03 -0.03 -15.18
CA HIS A 222 -10.58 0.63 -16.41
C HIS A 222 -9.30 1.46 -16.24
N SER A 223 -8.63 1.38 -15.09
CA SER A 223 -7.40 2.14 -14.83
C SER A 223 -6.53 1.36 -13.87
N ARG A 224 -5.35 0.94 -14.33
CA ARG A 224 -4.40 0.13 -13.55
C ARG A 224 -3.01 0.58 -13.92
N GLU A 225 -2.33 1.25 -13.01
CA GLU A 225 -0.98 1.73 -13.28
C GLU A 225 0.00 1.34 -12.18
N TYR A 226 1.28 1.47 -12.51
CA TYR A 226 2.37 1.48 -11.56
C TYR A 226 3.30 2.66 -11.82
N LEU A 227 4.00 3.09 -10.77
CA LEU A 227 5.04 4.11 -10.88
C LEU A 227 6.37 3.44 -11.19
N GLU A 228 6.96 3.76 -12.33
CA GLU A 228 8.33 3.37 -12.68
C GLU A 228 9.28 4.50 -12.32
N VAL A 229 10.26 4.22 -11.46
CA VAL A 229 11.28 5.18 -11.03
C VAL A 229 12.65 4.74 -11.54
N THR A 230 13.37 5.69 -12.11
CA THR A 230 14.76 5.57 -12.59
C THR A 230 15.61 6.70 -12.01
N ARG A 231 16.90 6.72 -12.32
CA ARG A 231 17.78 7.86 -11.97
C ARG A 231 17.40 9.16 -12.68
N GLU A 232 16.75 9.06 -13.85
CA GLU A 232 16.39 10.20 -14.69
C GLU A 232 15.06 10.84 -14.26
N GLY A 233 14.26 10.13 -13.44
CA GLY A 233 12.95 10.59 -13.02
C GLY A 233 11.99 9.43 -12.80
N TRP A 234 10.70 9.70 -12.92
CA TRP A 234 9.67 8.70 -12.80
C TRP A 234 8.60 8.90 -13.89
N LYS A 235 7.86 7.83 -14.19
CA LYS A 235 6.67 7.89 -15.05
C LYS A 235 5.61 6.93 -14.53
N ARG A 236 4.33 7.23 -14.81
CA ARG A 236 3.21 6.30 -14.60
C ARG A 236 3.08 5.42 -15.84
N VAL A 237 2.93 4.11 -15.64
CA VAL A 237 2.81 3.13 -16.72
C VAL A 237 1.50 2.37 -16.55
N ASP A 238 0.68 2.40 -17.60
CA ASP A 238 -0.60 1.71 -17.62
C ASP A 238 -0.43 0.23 -17.96
N ILE A 239 -1.00 -0.63 -17.13
CA ILE A 239 -0.91 -2.10 -17.24
C ILE A 239 -1.90 -2.61 -18.29
N ALA A 240 -3.03 -1.92 -18.47
CA ALA A 240 -4.04 -2.36 -19.43
C ALA A 240 -3.60 -2.16 -20.90
N ALA A 241 -2.63 -1.27 -21.14
CA ALA A 241 -2.06 -0.98 -22.46
C ALA A 241 -0.79 -1.79 -22.81
N SER A 242 -0.38 -2.72 -21.92
CA SER A 242 0.88 -3.48 -21.99
C SER A 242 0.72 -4.91 -22.49
#